data_AF-A0A1N6U6W8-F1
#
_entry.id   AF-A0A1N6U6W8-F1
#
_cell.length_a   1.000
_cell.length_b   1.000
_cell.length_c   1.000
_cell.angle_alpha   90.00
_cell.angle_beta   90.00
_cell.angle_gamma   90.00
#
_symmetry.space_group_name_H-M   'P 1'
#
loop_
_entity.id
_entity.type
_entity.pdbx_description
1 polymer ?
#
loop_
_entity_poly.entity_id
_entity_poly.type
_entity_poly.pdbx_seq_one_letter_code
_entity_poly.pdbx_strand_id
1 'polypeptide(L)'
;MTFEEKVDLLRGVLTKSFQAMVDMGFVRLDECKGGFAISADKAKELSARGLGAAASIDDSSGKPVMYFDPGMDPKGLVWVATHEAVHLAQIAKGDFEPSFGYVLWKGQRFEGLDASDPNYFSKDHQPWEHEAAKIEKEIRKQIGLGSIDAALESVDH
;
A
#
# COMPACT_ATOMS: atom_id res chain seq x y z
N MET A 1 14.82 14.24 6.29
CA MET A 1 14.01 14.04 5.08
C MET A 1 12.81 14.98 5.12
N THR A 2 12.69 15.87 4.14
CA THR A 2 11.56 16.79 3.96
C THR A 2 10.29 16.01 3.57
N PHE A 3 9.14 16.68 3.55
CA PHE A 3 7.89 16.07 3.07
C PHE A 3 8.00 15.66 1.59
N GLU A 4 8.58 16.52 0.75
CA GLU A 4 8.76 16.26 -0.68
C GLU A 4 9.66 15.05 -0.92
N GLU A 5 10.79 14.96 -0.22
CA GLU A 5 11.69 13.80 -0.28
C GLU A 5 10.99 12.49 0.14
N LYS A 6 10.09 12.54 1.13
CA LYS A 6 9.28 11.38 1.52
C LYS A 6 8.30 10.99 0.42
N VAL A 7 7.62 11.95 -0.20
CA VAL A 7 6.69 11.70 -1.31
C VAL A 7 7.44 11.09 -2.50
N ASP A 8 8.63 11.57 -2.81
CA ASP A 8 9.45 11.03 -3.90
C ASP A 8 9.96 9.61 -3.58
N LEU A 9 10.39 9.35 -2.34
CA LEU A 9 10.72 7.99 -1.88
C LEU A 9 9.53 7.04 -2.06
N LEU A 10 8.34 7.43 -1.57
CA LEU A 10 7.12 6.65 -1.68
C LEU A 10 6.76 6.39 -3.15
N ARG A 11 6.82 7.42 -4.00
CA ARG A 11 6.55 7.28 -5.45
C ARG A 11 7.52 6.29 -6.10
N GLY A 12 8.81 6.34 -5.75
CA GLY A 12 9.82 5.41 -6.24
C GLY A 12 9.53 3.96 -5.82
N VAL A 13 9.23 3.73 -4.55
CA VAL A 13 8.90 2.39 -4.02
C VAL A 13 7.62 1.85 -4.65
N LEU A 14 6.56 2.65 -4.72
CA LEU A 14 5.30 2.27 -5.34
C LEU A 14 5.52 1.89 -6.81
N THR A 15 6.23 2.72 -7.59
CA THR A 15 6.51 2.44 -9.01
C THR A 15 7.25 1.11 -9.20
N LYS A 16 8.31 0.87 -8.43
CA LYS A 16 9.05 -0.40 -8.48
C LYS A 16 8.16 -1.58 -8.08
N SER A 17 7.33 -1.41 -7.05
CA SER A 17 6.41 -2.45 -6.57
C SER A 17 5.35 -2.81 -7.62
N PHE A 18 4.80 -1.81 -8.31
CA PHE A 18 3.87 -2.03 -9.42
C PHE A 18 4.53 -2.76 -10.57
N GLN A 19 5.75 -2.39 -10.96
CA GLN A 19 6.47 -3.10 -12.01
C GLN A 19 6.67 -4.57 -11.64
N ALA A 20 7.10 -4.87 -10.41
CA ALA A 20 7.25 -6.24 -9.92
C ALA A 20 5.92 -7.02 -9.98
N MET A 21 4.79 -6.39 -9.61
CA MET A 21 3.48 -7.03 -9.72
C MET A 21 3.05 -7.29 -11.16
N VAL A 22 3.39 -6.41 -12.10
CA VAL A 22 3.16 -6.62 -13.54
C VAL A 22 4.01 -7.81 -14.04
N ASP A 23 5.29 -7.85 -13.68
CA ASP A 23 6.21 -8.92 -14.09
C ASP A 23 5.79 -10.29 -13.51
N MET A 24 5.20 -10.30 -12.31
CA MET A 24 4.61 -11.49 -11.67
C MET A 24 3.26 -11.89 -12.27
N GLY A 25 2.66 -11.08 -13.15
CA GLY A 25 1.31 -11.30 -13.67
C GLY A 25 0.19 -11.13 -12.63
N PHE A 26 0.47 -10.43 -11.52
CA PHE A 26 -0.53 -10.15 -10.47
C PHE A 26 -1.55 -9.11 -10.93
N VAL A 27 -1.11 -8.13 -11.72
CA VAL A 27 -1.93 -7.09 -12.33
C VAL A 27 -1.47 -6.86 -13.78
N ARG A 28 -2.39 -6.50 -14.68
CA ARG A 28 -2.02 -6.09 -16.03
C ARG A 28 -1.71 -4.59 -16.06
N LEU A 29 -0.81 -4.19 -16.97
CA LEU A 29 -0.44 -2.79 -17.12
C LEU A 29 -1.64 -1.88 -17.44
N ASP A 30 -2.65 -2.38 -18.17
CA ASP A 30 -3.86 -1.64 -18.49
C ASP A 30 -4.80 -1.44 -17.30
N GLU A 31 -4.77 -2.32 -16.30
CA GLU A 31 -5.57 -2.20 -15.07
C GLU A 31 -5.04 -1.05 -14.19
N CYS A 32 -3.75 -0.71 -14.29
CA CYS A 32 -3.13 0.39 -13.56
C CYS A 32 -3.15 1.74 -14.33
N LYS A 33 -3.82 1.81 -15.49
CA LYS A 33 -3.90 3.03 -16.32
C LYS A 33 -4.82 4.07 -15.70
N GLY A 34 -4.30 4.80 -14.73
CA GLY A 34 -4.98 5.89 -14.03
C GLY A 34 -4.08 6.60 -13.02
N GLY A 35 -2.96 5.95 -12.66
CA GLY A 35 -2.03 6.43 -11.65
C GLY A 35 -2.61 6.29 -10.24
N PHE A 36 -1.81 6.66 -9.26
CA PHE A 36 -2.21 6.76 -7.86
C PHE A 36 -1.78 8.14 -7.33
N ALA A 37 -2.48 8.62 -6.31
CA ALA A 37 -2.07 9.78 -5.53
C ALA A 37 -1.35 9.34 -4.25
N ILE A 38 -0.55 10.25 -3.68
CA ILE A 38 0.05 10.12 -2.35
C ILE A 38 -0.38 11.36 -1.56
N SER A 39 -0.95 11.17 -0.37
CA SER A 39 -1.41 12.29 0.48
C SER A 39 -1.13 12.02 1.96
N ALA A 40 -1.00 13.08 2.75
CA ALA A 40 -0.91 13.03 4.20
C ALA A 40 -2.16 13.61 4.90
N ASP A 41 -3.22 13.92 4.15
CA ASP A 41 -4.43 14.60 4.67
C ASP A 41 -5.16 13.77 5.74
N LYS A 42 -4.93 12.45 5.74
CA LYS A 42 -5.54 11.48 6.66
C LYS A 42 -4.60 10.98 7.75
N ALA A 43 -3.43 11.60 7.94
CA ALA A 43 -2.41 11.15 8.90
C ALA A 43 -2.94 11.00 10.35
N LYS A 44 -3.80 11.91 10.81
CA LYS A 44 -4.40 11.81 12.16
C LYS A 44 -5.32 10.60 12.31
N GLU A 45 -6.08 10.27 11.28
CA GLU A 45 -7.00 9.13 11.27
C GLU A 45 -6.21 7.80 11.22
N LEU A 46 -5.14 7.76 10.42
CA LEU A 46 -4.21 6.63 10.40
C LEU A 46 -3.59 6.38 11.78
N SER A 47 -3.05 7.42 12.40
CA SER A 47 -2.43 7.34 13.73
C SER A 47 -3.41 6.85 14.79
N ALA A 48 -4.66 7.33 14.77
CA ALA A 48 -5.71 6.89 15.69
C ALA A 48 -6.04 5.38 15.58
N ARG A 49 -5.79 4.79 14.40
CA ARG A 49 -5.97 3.36 14.12
C ARG A 49 -4.69 2.54 14.25
N GLY A 50 -3.58 3.16 14.65
CA GLY A 50 -2.27 2.51 14.73
C GLY A 50 -1.69 2.14 13.37
N LEU A 51 -2.12 2.81 12.30
CA LEU A 51 -1.65 2.59 10.93
C LEU A 51 -0.63 3.65 10.53
N GLY A 52 0.41 3.23 9.80
CA GLY A 52 1.40 4.14 9.19
C GLY A 52 1.00 4.61 7.79
N ALA A 53 0.22 3.82 7.08
CA ALA A 53 -0.32 4.14 5.77
C ALA A 53 -1.63 3.36 5.52
N ALA A 54 -2.36 3.75 4.47
CA ALA A 54 -3.48 3.00 3.94
C ALA A 54 -3.75 3.38 2.48
N ALA A 55 -4.07 2.38 1.65
CA ALA A 55 -4.63 2.56 0.33
C ALA A 55 -6.15 2.80 0.42
N SER A 56 -6.63 3.76 -0.34
CA SER A 56 -8.05 4.13 -0.42
C SER A 56 -8.42 4.54 -1.84
N ILE A 57 -9.69 4.83 -2.04
CA ILE A 57 -10.20 5.57 -3.20
C ILE A 57 -10.44 7.00 -2.72
N ASP A 58 -9.95 7.99 -3.47
CA ASP A 58 -10.23 9.40 -3.21
C ASP A 58 -11.67 9.73 -3.63
N ASP A 59 -12.51 10.12 -2.67
CA ASP A 59 -13.95 10.37 -2.90
C ASP A 59 -14.21 11.44 -3.98
N SER A 60 -13.29 12.40 -4.14
CA SER A 60 -13.47 13.54 -5.06
C SER A 60 -13.15 13.20 -6.51
N SER A 61 -12.17 12.33 -6.72
CA SER A 61 -11.63 12.00 -8.04
C SER A 61 -11.91 10.55 -8.47
N GLY A 62 -12.34 9.70 -7.54
CA GLY A 62 -12.49 8.26 -7.74
C GLY A 62 -11.16 7.53 -7.97
N LYS A 63 -10.03 8.19 -7.73
CA LYS A 63 -8.70 7.63 -8.02
C LYS A 63 -8.12 6.89 -6.82
N PRO A 64 -7.34 5.83 -7.03
CA PRO A 64 -6.56 5.21 -5.95
C PRO A 64 -5.61 6.23 -5.30
N VAL A 65 -5.56 6.24 -3.98
CA VAL A 65 -4.70 7.12 -3.18
C VAL A 65 -4.06 6.33 -2.05
N MET A 66 -2.76 6.53 -1.85
CA MET A 66 -2.07 6.11 -0.64
C MET A 66 -2.05 7.28 0.34
N TYR A 67 -2.67 7.11 1.49
CA TYR A 67 -2.46 7.98 2.64
C TYR A 67 -1.28 7.49 3.46
N PHE A 68 -0.48 8.39 4.02
CA PHE A 68 0.63 8.04 4.90
C PHE A 68 0.78 9.01 6.08
N ASP A 69 1.37 8.53 7.17
CA ASP A 69 1.79 9.36 8.30
C ASP A 69 3.17 9.98 8.01
N PRO A 70 3.29 11.31 7.85
CA PRO A 70 4.56 11.98 7.63
C PRO A 70 5.49 11.92 8.84
N GLY A 71 5.04 11.45 10.01
CA GLY A 71 5.86 11.17 11.19
C GLY A 71 6.75 9.92 11.04
N MET A 72 6.46 9.04 10.09
CA MET A 72 7.22 7.80 9.90
C MET A 72 8.68 8.05 9.47
N ASP A 73 9.57 7.18 9.93
CA ASP A 73 10.94 7.14 9.46
C ASP A 73 11.03 6.54 8.03
N PRO A 74 12.14 6.76 7.30
CA PRO A 74 12.28 6.26 5.93
C PRO A 74 12.15 4.74 5.80
N LYS A 75 12.62 3.97 6.80
CA LYS A 75 12.56 2.50 6.77
C LYS A 75 11.11 2.03 6.86
N GLY A 76 10.34 2.64 7.75
CA GLY A 76 8.90 2.43 7.89
C GLY A 76 8.15 2.80 6.62
N LEU A 77 8.46 3.96 6.00
CA LEU A 77 7.82 4.39 4.75
C LEU A 77 8.01 3.38 3.61
N VAL A 78 9.24 2.89 3.43
CA VAL A 78 9.55 1.85 2.44
C VAL A 78 8.77 0.57 2.74
N TRP A 79 8.69 0.19 4.02
CA TRP A 79 7.95 -0.98 4.44
C TRP A 79 6.47 -0.85 4.08
N VAL A 80 5.80 0.22 4.51
CA VAL A 80 4.35 0.36 4.30
C VAL A 80 4.01 0.60 2.84
N ALA A 81 4.82 1.36 2.10
CA ALA A 81 4.57 1.60 0.68
C ALA A 81 4.52 0.32 -0.15
N THR A 82 5.35 -0.67 0.18
CA THR A 82 5.31 -1.95 -0.54
C THR A 82 4.02 -2.72 -0.26
N HIS A 83 3.50 -2.63 0.97
CA HIS A 83 2.22 -3.20 1.35
C HIS A 83 1.06 -2.49 0.64
N GLU A 84 1.04 -1.16 0.72
CA GLU A 84 -0.01 -0.34 0.10
C GLU A 84 -0.01 -0.43 -1.43
N ALA A 85 1.15 -0.69 -2.06
CA ALA A 85 1.19 -0.97 -3.49
C ALA A 85 0.26 -2.13 -3.86
N VAL A 86 0.24 -3.20 -3.06
CA VAL A 86 -0.63 -4.35 -3.32
C VAL A 86 -2.10 -3.97 -3.20
N HIS A 87 -2.47 -3.21 -2.17
CA HIS A 87 -3.85 -2.74 -2.03
C HIS A 87 -4.25 -1.81 -3.16
N LEU A 88 -3.40 -0.86 -3.56
CA LEU A 88 -3.67 -0.01 -4.72
C LEU A 88 -3.86 -0.84 -6.01
N ALA A 89 -3.10 -1.93 -6.20
CA ALA A 89 -3.30 -2.85 -7.32
C ALA A 89 -4.63 -3.62 -7.20
N GLN A 90 -5.01 -4.05 -5.99
CA GLN A 90 -6.31 -4.69 -5.75
C GLN A 90 -7.48 -3.73 -6.01
N ILE A 91 -7.36 -2.44 -5.66
CA ILE A 91 -8.33 -1.38 -6.02
C ILE A 91 -8.40 -1.26 -7.54
N ALA A 92 -7.26 -1.15 -8.22
CA ALA A 92 -7.18 -0.98 -9.67
C ALA A 92 -7.83 -2.14 -10.44
N LYS A 93 -7.77 -3.37 -9.90
CA LYS A 93 -8.45 -4.56 -10.43
C LYS A 93 -9.96 -4.60 -10.16
N GLY A 94 -10.47 -3.77 -9.26
CA GLY A 94 -11.84 -3.85 -8.75
C GLY A 94 -12.06 -5.01 -7.77
N ASP A 95 -10.98 -5.61 -7.25
CA ASP A 95 -11.07 -6.71 -6.28
C ASP A 95 -11.28 -6.17 -4.85
N PHE A 96 -10.86 -4.94 -4.56
CA PHE A 96 -10.84 -4.36 -3.22
C PHE A 96 -11.46 -2.96 -3.20
N GLU A 97 -12.51 -2.77 -2.42
CA GLU A 97 -13.11 -1.47 -2.14
C GLU A 97 -13.06 -1.20 -0.63
N PRO A 98 -12.12 -0.35 -0.18
CA PRO A 98 -12.01 0.02 1.22
C PRO A 98 -13.15 0.97 1.62
N SER A 99 -13.74 0.74 2.80
CA SER A 99 -14.71 1.65 3.41
C SER A 99 -14.48 1.76 4.91
N PHE A 100 -15.06 2.77 5.54
CA PHE A 100 -14.93 2.94 6.99
C PHE A 100 -15.78 1.89 7.72
N GLY A 101 -15.13 0.99 8.44
CA GLY A 101 -15.76 -0.09 9.22
C GLY A 101 -16.09 -1.37 8.44
N TYR A 102 -15.95 -1.38 7.11
CA TYR A 102 -16.07 -2.61 6.32
C TYR A 102 -15.26 -2.52 5.02
N VAL A 103 -14.96 -3.66 4.43
CA VAL A 103 -14.28 -3.77 3.14
C VAL A 103 -15.11 -4.66 2.22
N LEU A 104 -15.21 -4.31 0.94
CA LEU A 104 -15.66 -5.25 -0.08
C LEU A 104 -14.44 -5.90 -0.72
N TRP A 105 -14.35 -7.22 -0.61
CA TRP A 105 -13.33 -8.04 -1.24
C TRP A 105 -13.99 -9.01 -2.22
N LYS A 106 -13.71 -8.83 -3.51
CA LYS A 106 -14.29 -9.61 -4.62
C LYS A 106 -15.82 -9.69 -4.54
N GLY A 107 -16.44 -8.55 -4.20
CA GLY A 107 -17.90 -8.40 -4.04
C GLY A 107 -18.48 -8.91 -2.71
N GLN A 108 -17.66 -9.50 -1.83
CA GLN A 108 -18.10 -9.95 -0.51
C GLN A 108 -17.71 -8.93 0.57
N ARG A 109 -18.66 -8.63 1.47
CA ARG A 109 -18.44 -7.71 2.59
C ARG A 109 -17.77 -8.42 3.77
N PHE A 110 -16.74 -7.77 4.33
CA PHE A 110 -16.04 -8.16 5.54
C PHE A 110 -16.00 -6.99 6.52
N GLU A 111 -16.01 -7.29 7.81
CA GLU A 111 -15.75 -6.29 8.86
C GLU A 111 -14.29 -5.84 8.76
N GLY A 112 -14.06 -4.53 8.82
CA GLY A 112 -12.70 -3.98 8.86
C GLY A 112 -12.16 -4.08 10.27
N LEU A 113 -11.05 -4.80 10.45
CA LEU A 113 -10.39 -4.95 11.75
C LEU A 113 -9.30 -3.90 11.93
N ASP A 114 -8.99 -3.57 13.18
CA ASP A 114 -7.83 -2.73 13.50
C ASP A 114 -6.53 -3.55 13.46
N ALA A 115 -5.40 -2.89 13.22
CA ALA A 115 -4.10 -3.55 13.07
C ALA A 115 -3.63 -4.35 14.31
N SER A 116 -4.23 -4.08 15.48
CA SER A 116 -3.97 -4.80 16.72
C SER A 116 -4.80 -6.09 16.88
N ASP A 117 -5.80 -6.31 16.03
CA ASP A 117 -6.63 -7.52 16.09
C ASP A 117 -5.82 -8.76 15.67
N PRO A 118 -5.85 -9.87 16.43
CA PRO A 118 -5.10 -11.08 16.07
C PRO A 118 -5.55 -11.72 14.75
N ASN A 119 -6.76 -11.41 14.27
CA ASN A 119 -7.29 -11.87 12.99
C ASN A 119 -6.99 -10.91 11.84
N TYR A 120 -6.26 -9.82 12.06
CA TYR A 120 -6.00 -8.80 11.04
C TYR A 120 -5.40 -9.40 9.75
N PHE A 121 -4.48 -10.36 9.84
CA PHE A 121 -3.89 -11.05 8.67
C PHE A 121 -4.54 -12.41 8.34
N SER A 122 -5.69 -12.70 8.94
CA SER A 122 -6.39 -13.97 8.72
C SER A 122 -7.04 -14.01 7.35
N LYS A 123 -6.85 -15.11 6.63
CA LYS A 123 -7.53 -15.38 5.35
C LYS A 123 -9.05 -15.35 5.48
N ASP A 124 -9.58 -15.76 6.63
CA ASP A 124 -11.02 -15.95 6.83
C ASP A 124 -11.72 -14.66 7.28
N HIS A 125 -10.95 -13.67 7.79
CA HIS A 125 -11.49 -12.41 8.29
C HIS A 125 -11.11 -11.22 7.41
N GLN A 126 -9.86 -11.14 6.95
CA GLN A 126 -9.36 -10.11 6.05
C GLN A 126 -8.53 -10.73 4.91
N PRO A 127 -9.17 -11.43 3.96
CA PRO A 127 -8.49 -12.13 2.86
C PRO A 127 -7.60 -11.23 2.00
N TRP A 128 -7.90 -9.93 1.89
CA TRP A 128 -7.08 -8.97 1.15
C TRP A 128 -5.74 -8.68 1.85
N GLU A 129 -5.74 -8.51 3.18
CA GLU A 129 -4.52 -8.38 4.00
C GLU A 129 -3.67 -9.64 3.90
N HIS A 130 -4.32 -10.81 3.96
CA HIS A 130 -3.63 -12.09 3.84
C HIS A 130 -2.98 -12.28 2.47
N GLU A 131 -3.65 -11.85 1.39
CA GLU A 131 -3.08 -11.85 0.04
C GLU A 131 -1.95 -10.83 -0.08
N ALA A 132 -2.15 -9.60 0.43
CA ALA A 132 -1.16 -8.54 0.43
C ALA A 132 0.14 -8.95 1.13
N ALA A 133 0.05 -9.56 2.31
CA ALA A 133 1.20 -10.07 3.07
C ALA A 133 2.04 -11.12 2.30
N LYS A 134 1.40 -11.91 1.42
CA LYS A 134 2.12 -12.89 0.58
C LYS A 134 2.79 -12.23 -0.61
N ILE A 135 2.07 -11.34 -1.29
CA ILE A 135 2.56 -10.67 -2.49
C ILE A 135 3.67 -9.67 -2.14
N GLU A 136 3.51 -8.89 -1.06
CA GLU A 136 4.52 -7.92 -0.63
C GLU A 136 5.88 -8.59 -0.36
N LYS A 137 5.87 -9.82 0.17
CA LYS A 137 7.10 -10.56 0.47
C LYS A 137 7.88 -10.86 -0.81
N GLU A 138 7.19 -11.18 -1.89
CA GLU A 138 7.82 -11.45 -3.19
C GLU A 138 8.24 -10.15 -3.88
N ILE A 139 7.43 -9.09 -3.80
CA ILE A 139 7.81 -7.76 -4.32
C ILE A 139 9.12 -7.30 -3.68
N ARG A 140 9.20 -7.32 -2.34
CA ARG A 140 10.40 -6.85 -1.59
C ARG A 140 11.66 -7.58 -2.02
N LYS A 141 11.59 -8.87 -2.34
CA LYS A 141 12.73 -9.63 -2.88
C LYS A 141 13.15 -9.12 -4.25
N GLN A 142 12.19 -8.91 -5.15
CA GLN A 142 12.47 -8.49 -6.53
C GLN A 142 13.05 -7.09 -6.61
N ILE A 143 12.51 -6.15 -5.83
CA ILE A 143 12.95 -4.74 -5.88
C ILE A 143 14.18 -4.45 -5.00
N GLY A 144 14.85 -5.50 -4.51
CA GLY A 144 16.10 -5.40 -3.76
C GLY A 144 15.93 -4.89 -2.33
N LEU A 145 14.71 -4.92 -1.77
CA LEU A 145 14.40 -4.51 -0.39
C LEU A 145 14.55 -5.64 0.63
N GLY A 146 15.21 -6.75 0.26
CA GLY A 146 15.59 -7.82 1.19
C GLY A 146 16.53 -7.35 2.31
N SER A 147 17.22 -6.22 2.11
CA SER A 147 17.79 -5.38 3.17
C SER A 147 17.49 -3.90 2.84
N ILE A 148 16.88 -3.18 3.77
CA ILE A 148 16.44 -1.78 3.62
C ILE A 148 17.60 -0.84 3.27
N ASP A 149 18.83 -1.25 3.54
CA ASP A 149 20.04 -0.45 3.33
C ASP A 149 20.35 -0.23 1.83
N ALA A 150 19.96 -1.16 0.93
CA ALA A 150 20.18 -1.01 -0.52
C ALA A 150 19.29 0.05 -1.20
N ALA A 151 18.09 0.31 -0.65
CA ALA A 151 17.22 1.36 -1.21
C ALA A 151 17.64 2.77 -0.80
N LEU A 152 18.25 2.92 0.38
CA LEU A 152 18.77 4.20 0.84
C LEU A 152 20.05 4.59 0.10
N GLU A 153 20.89 3.63 -0.33
CA GLU A 153 22.10 3.87 -1.14
C GLU A 153 21.80 4.37 -2.58
N SER A 154 20.59 4.14 -3.10
CA SER A 154 20.21 4.57 -4.46
C SER A 154 19.68 6.02 -4.55
N VAL A 155 19.61 6.73 -3.42
CA VAL A 155 19.11 8.12 -3.33
C VAL A 155 20.25 9.14 -3.15
N ASP A 156 21.45 8.68 -2.80
CA ASP A 156 22.63 9.54 -2.58
C ASP A 156 23.59 9.62 -3.80
N HIS A 157 23.15 9.20 -4.99
CA HIS A 157 23.93 9.28 -6.25
C HIS A 157 23.16 9.89 -7.41
#